data_AF-A0A351MU73-F1
#
_entry.id   AF-A0A351MU73-F1
#
_cell.length_a   1.000
_cell.length_b   1.000
_cell.length_c   1.000
_cell.angle_alpha   90.00
_cell.angle_beta   90.00
_cell.angle_gamma   90.00
#
_symmetry.space_group_name_H-M   'P 1'
#
loop_
_entity.id
_entity.type
_entity.pdbx_description
1 polymer ?
#
loop_
_entity_poly.entity_id
_entity_poly.type
_entity_poly.pdbx_seq_one_letter_code
_entity_poly.pdbx_strand_id
1 'polypeptide(L)' 'HHNVGGLPKRMKLRLLEPLRELFKDEVRALGEALGLPREMVWRHPFPGPGLAVRVCGD' A
#
# COMPACT_ATOMS: atom_id res chain seq x y z
N HIS A 1 3.95 6.48 2.17
CA HIS A 1 3.72 5.43 3.17
C HIS A 1 5.06 4.88 3.62
N HIS A 2 5.53 5.22 4.83
CA HIS A 2 6.80 4.71 5.36
C HIS A 2 6.63 3.27 5.85
N ASN A 3 6.67 2.30 4.93
CA ASN A 3 6.78 0.87 5.26
C ASN A 3 8.24 0.46 5.58
N VAL A 4 9.17 1.41 5.67
CA VAL A 4 10.63 1.17 5.86
C VAL A 4 11.02 1.19 7.35
N GLY A 5 10.08 1.43 8.27
CA GLY A 5 10.39 1.60 9.71
C GLY A 5 10.87 0.33 10.44
N GLY A 6 10.71 -0.86 9.86
CA GLY A 6 10.98 -2.14 10.53
C GLY A 6 12.02 -3.04 9.85
N LEU A 7 12.77 -2.55 8.87
CA LEU A 7 13.76 -3.39 8.18
C LEU A 7 15.03 -3.56 9.05
N PRO A 8 15.67 -4.75 9.04
CA PRO A 8 16.94 -4.97 9.72
C PRO A 8 17.99 -3.93 9.30
N LYS A 9 18.80 -3.44 10.26
CA LYS A 9 19.83 -2.38 10.03
C LYS A 9 20.76 -2.65 8.83
N ARG A 10 20.96 -3.92 8.45
CA ARG A 10 21.63 -4.32 7.21
C ARG A 10 20.70 -5.16 6.36
N MET A 11 20.14 -4.54 5.34
CA MET A 11 19.45 -5.20 4.24
C MET A 11 20.20 -4.85 2.95
N LYS A 12 20.57 -5.86 2.15
CA LYS A 12 21.19 -5.65 0.82
C LYS A 12 20.12 -5.47 -0.26
N LEU A 13 19.13 -4.63 -0.01
CA LEU A 13 18.01 -4.37 -0.94
C LEU A 13 18.03 -2.91 -1.39
N ARG A 14 17.61 -2.68 -2.64
CA ARG A 14 17.42 -1.33 -3.20
C ARG A 14 15.93 -1.03 -3.23
N LEU A 15 15.55 0.15 -2.75
CA LEU A 15 14.16 0.63 -2.85
C LEU A 15 13.82 0.92 -4.32
N LEU A 16 12.71 0.34 -4.79
CA LEU A 16 12.13 0.60 -6.11
C LEU A 16 10.66 0.98 -5.92
N GLU A 17 10.29 2.18 -6.33
CA GLU A 17 8.94 2.73 -6.20
C GLU A 17 8.36 3.03 -7.59
N PRO A 18 7.91 2.00 -8.34
CA PRO A 18 7.51 2.16 -9.75
C PRO A 18 6.23 3.00 -9.93
N LEU A 19 5.46 3.19 -8.85
CA LEU A 19 4.21 3.94 -8.85
C LEU A 19 4.36 5.35 -8.27
N ARG A 20 5.60 5.78 -7.99
CA ARG A 20 5.95 7.08 -7.37
C ARG A 20 5.32 8.27 -8.08
N GLU A 21 5.25 8.19 -9.41
CA GLU A 21 4.90 9.30 -10.29
C GLU A 21 3.43 9.27 -10.72
N LEU A 22 2.65 8.34 -10.17
CA LEU A 22 1.24 8.15 -10.48
C LEU A 22 0.33 8.60 -9.33
N PHE A 23 -0.79 9.22 -9.67
CA PHE A 23 -1.90 9.49 -8.76
C PHE A 23 -2.74 8.23 -8.50
N LYS A 24 -3.63 8.29 -7.50
CA LYS A 24 -4.38 7.12 -7.03
C LYS A 24 -5.36 6.58 -8.07
N ASP A 25 -5.97 7.44 -8.85
CA ASP A 25 -6.82 7.11 -10.00
C ASP A 25 -6.02 6.47 -11.13
N GLU A 26 -4.81 6.97 -11.44
CA GLU A 26 -3.91 6.38 -12.43
C GLU A 26 -3.46 4.97 -12.02
N VAL A 27 -3.13 4.77 -10.74
CA VAL A 27 -2.82 3.44 -10.18
C VAL A 27 -4.01 2.49 -10.29
N ARG A 28 -5.25 2.99 -10.17
CA ARG A 28 -6.46 2.16 -10.34
C ARG A 28 -6.65 1.76 -11.80
N ALA A 29 -6.54 2.72 -12.73
CA ALA A 29 -6.63 2.45 -14.15
C ALA A 29 -5.57 1.44 -14.61
N LEU A 30 -4.34 1.57 -14.11
CA LEU A 30 -3.28 0.59 -14.35
C LEU A 30 -3.64 -0.80 -13.82
N GLY A 31 -4.23 -0.89 -12.62
CA GLY A 31 -4.67 -2.15 -12.05
C GLY A 31 -5.74 -2.86 -12.90
N GLU A 32 -6.73 -2.12 -13.38
CA GLU A 32 -7.77 -2.67 -14.28
C GLU A 32 -7.17 -3.11 -15.63
N ALA A 33 -6.26 -2.33 -16.20
CA ALA A 33 -5.57 -2.68 -17.45
C ALA A 33 -4.69 -3.94 -17.32
N LEU A 34 -4.16 -4.21 -16.12
CA LEU A 34 -3.41 -5.43 -15.80
C LEU A 34 -4.31 -6.64 -15.48
N GLY A 35 -5.64 -6.49 -15.53
CA GLY A 35 -6.60 -7.56 -15.26
C GLY A 35 -6.84 -7.85 -13.78
N LEU A 36 -6.50 -6.92 -12.89
CA LEU A 36 -6.80 -7.07 -11.47
C LEU A 36 -8.31 -6.98 -11.22
N PRO A 37 -8.88 -7.79 -10.30
CA PRO A 37 -10.31 -7.71 -9.98
C PRO A 37 -10.72 -6.32 -9.50
N ARG A 38 -11.84 -5.82 -10.01
CA ARG A 38 -12.32 -4.46 -9.76
C ARG A 38 -12.53 -4.22 -8.27
N GLU A 39 -13.11 -5.18 -7.55
CA GLU A 39 -13.35 -5.10 -6.11
C GLU A 39 -12.05 -4.94 -5.31
N MET A 40 -10.92 -5.43 -5.81
CA MET A 40 -9.61 -5.25 -5.19
C MET A 40 -9.06 -3.85 -5.46
N VAL A 41 -9.11 -3.40 -6.72
CA VAL A 41 -8.59 -2.09 -7.16
C VAL A 41 -9.31 -0.93 -6.47
N TRP A 42 -10.62 -1.08 -6.29
CA TRP A 42 -11.50 -0.06 -5.71
C TRP A 42 -11.74 -0.21 -4.20
N ARG A 43 -11.11 -1.19 -3.55
CA ARG A 43 -11.20 -1.36 -2.09
C ARG A 43 -10.77 -0.09 -1.36
N HIS A 44 -11.53 0.27 -0.31
CA HIS A 44 -11.18 1.37 0.57
C HIS A 44 -9.79 1.16 1.21
N PRO A 45 -9.03 2.23 1.46
CA PRO A 45 -7.78 2.12 2.18
C PRO A 45 -8.02 1.50 3.55
N PHE A 46 -7.10 0.64 3.97
CA PHE A 46 -7.12 -0.01 5.28
C PHE A 46 -5.83 0.33 6.02
N PRO A 47 -5.90 0.74 7.30
CA PRO A 47 -4.72 1.17 8.04
C PRO A 47 -3.75 0.01 8.28
N GLY A 48 -2.45 0.29 8.32
CA GLY A 48 -1.40 -0.71 8.59
C GLY A 48 -1.61 -1.47 9.91
N PRO A 49 -1.92 -0.80 11.04
CA PRO A 49 -2.29 -1.45 12.30
C PRO A 49 -3.65 -2.18 12.29
N GLY A 50 -4.42 -2.10 11.20
CA GLY A 50 -5.70 -2.76 11.04
C GLY A 50 -6.77 -2.32 12.04
N LEU A 51 -7.45 -3.29 12.66
CA LEU A 51 -8.53 -3.02 13.63
C LEU A 51 -8.01 -2.57 15.00
N ALA A 52 -6.71 -2.74 15.29
CA ALA A 52 -6.13 -2.37 16.58
C ALA A 52 -6.31 -0.87 16.88
N VAL A 53 -6.24 -0.01 15.86
CA VAL A 53 -6.50 1.44 16.00
C VAL A 53 -7.98 1.80 16.08
N ARG A 54 -8.89 0.82 15.98
CA ARG A 54 -10.34 1.00 16.06
C ARG A 54 -10.94 0.48 17.37
N VAL A 55 -10.13 -0.14 18.21
CA VAL A 55 -10.53 -0.54 19.57
C VAL A 55 -9.97 0.53 20.51
N CYS A 56 -10.83 1.23 21.22
CA CYS A 56 -10.38 2.12 22.28
C CYS A 56 -9.67 1.27 23.35
N GLY A 57 -8.44 1.66 23.70
CA GLY A 57 -7.73 1.04 24.82
C GLY A 57 -8.42 1.32 26.14
N ASP A 58 -8.03 0.55 27.16
CA ASP A 58 -8.36 0.82 28.56
C ASP A 58 -7.52 1.98 29.13
#